data_AF-A0A7C0WGB7-F1
#
_entry.id   AF-A0A7C0WGB7-F1
#
_cell.length_a   1.000
_cell.length_b   1.000
_cell.length_c   1.000
_cell.angle_alpha   90.00
_cell.angle_beta   90.00
_cell.angle_gamma   90.00
#
_symmetry.space_group_name_H-M   'P 1'
#
loop_
_entity.id
_entity.type
_entity.pdbx_description
1 polymer ?
#
loop_
_entity_poly.entity_id
_entity_poly.type
_entity_poly.pdbx_seq_one_letter_code
_entity_poly.pdbx_strand_id
1 'polypeptide(L)'
;RSGSITQIPILSMPNMDITHPIPDLTGYITEGQIVLSDTLYRKGIYPPIEVLPSLSRLMKDGIGEGRTREDHPNIASQLYYAYAQAQNARALAGIIGEEELTPRDKAYLKFGEEFERKFVNQGFDEERSIEQTLEIGWQLLKILPQAELIRVTRDQIQKYLK
;
A
#
# COMPACT_ATOMS: atom_id res chain seq x y z
N ARG A 1 9.58 24.74 -23.48
CA ARG A 1 10.65 24.46 -22.48
C ARG A 1 10.63 22.96 -22.22
N SER A 2 11.77 22.27 -22.27
CA SER A 2 11.89 20.80 -22.30
C SER A 2 12.37 20.21 -20.97
N GLY A 3 11.66 20.47 -19.88
CA GLY A 3 11.99 19.94 -18.55
C GLY A 3 10.85 20.16 -17.56
N SER A 4 10.95 19.52 -16.40
CA SER A 4 9.97 19.60 -15.31
C SER A 4 10.64 19.90 -13.97
N ILE A 5 9.87 20.42 -13.03
CA ILE A 5 10.27 20.59 -11.62
C ILE A 5 9.34 19.70 -10.80
N THR A 6 9.91 18.83 -9.97
CA THR A 6 9.17 17.97 -9.04
C THR A 6 9.54 18.37 -7.63
N GLN A 7 8.55 18.58 -6.76
CA GLN A 7 8.75 18.95 -5.36
C GLN A 7 8.35 17.81 -4.44
N ILE A 8 9.17 17.58 -3.41
CA ILE A 8 8.89 16.63 -2.32
C ILE A 8 9.09 17.39 -1.00
N PRO A 9 8.13 18.23 -0.59
CA PRO A 9 8.21 18.94 0.68
C PRO A 9 8.07 17.95 1.84
N ILE A 10 8.83 18.17 2.91
CA ILE A 10 8.78 17.37 4.13
C ILE A 10 8.30 18.27 5.26
N LEU A 11 7.33 17.79 6.03
CA LEU A 11 6.87 18.44 7.25
C LEU A 11 6.76 17.42 8.38
N SER A 12 6.94 17.87 9.61
CA SER A 12 6.69 17.11 10.82
C SER A 12 5.36 17.53 11.44
N MET A 13 4.46 16.58 11.69
CA MET A 13 3.17 16.85 12.31
C MET A 13 3.32 17.15 13.81
N PRO A 14 2.77 18.26 14.32
CA PRO A 14 2.74 18.54 15.75
C PRO A 14 1.96 17.45 16.49
N ASN A 15 2.49 16.95 17.59
CA ASN A 15 1.86 15.93 18.44
C ASN A 15 1.40 14.66 17.68
N MET A 16 1.97 14.38 16.50
CA MET A 16 1.53 13.29 15.62
C MET A 16 0.06 13.39 15.17
N ASP A 17 -0.52 14.59 15.21
CA ASP A 17 -1.91 14.82 14.84
C ASP A 17 -2.02 15.17 13.34
N ILE A 18 -2.55 14.23 12.56
CA ILE A 18 -2.80 14.41 11.12
C ILE A 18 -3.93 15.43 10.83
N THR A 19 -4.79 15.69 11.81
CA THR A 19 -5.88 16.67 11.69
C THR A 19 -5.42 18.09 12.04
N HIS A 20 -4.16 18.26 12.45
CA HIS A 20 -3.59 19.57 12.75
C HIS A 20 -3.63 20.48 11.50
N PRO A 21 -3.83 21.81 11.63
CA PRO A 21 -3.92 22.70 10.47
C PRO A 21 -2.70 22.68 9.53
N ILE A 22 -1.51 22.34 10.04
CA ILE A 22 -0.27 22.25 9.24
C ILE A 22 -0.35 21.13 8.18
N PRO A 23 -0.53 19.84 8.56
CA PRO A 23 -0.73 18.78 7.58
C PRO A 23 -2.00 18.97 6.75
N ASP A 24 -3.09 19.46 7.34
CA ASP A 24 -4.36 19.68 6.64
C ASP A 24 -4.21 20.69 5.49
N LEU A 25 -3.67 21.88 5.77
CA LEU A 25 -3.45 22.90 4.74
C LEU A 25 -2.40 22.47 3.71
N THR A 26 -1.37 21.74 4.14
CA THR A 26 -0.38 21.23 3.18
C THR A 26 -1.02 20.24 2.21
N GLY A 27 -1.79 19.26 2.71
CA GLY A 27 -2.51 18.29 1.88
C GLY A 27 -3.61 18.91 1.02
N TYR A 28 -4.14 20.07 1.41
CA TYR A 28 -5.04 20.87 0.58
C TYR A 28 -4.33 21.50 -0.62
N ILE A 29 -3.06 21.93 -0.43
CA ILE A 29 -2.25 22.61 -1.45
C ILE A 29 -1.56 21.59 -2.38
N THR A 30 -1.04 20.49 -1.83
CA THR A 30 -0.29 19.49 -2.61
C THR A 30 -1.20 18.46 -3.28
N GLU A 31 -0.70 17.81 -4.33
CA GLU A 31 -1.42 16.79 -5.09
C GLU A 31 -1.38 15.39 -4.44
N GLY A 32 -1.21 15.34 -3.13
CA GLY A 32 -1.08 14.10 -2.37
C GLY A 32 -0.19 14.25 -1.14
N GLN A 33 -0.03 13.14 -0.43
CA GLN A 33 0.79 13.02 0.76
C GLN A 33 1.29 11.59 0.94
N ILE A 34 2.47 11.45 1.54
CA ILE A 34 3.01 10.18 2.00
C ILE A 34 3.15 10.29 3.51
N VAL A 35 2.42 9.44 4.24
CA VAL A 35 2.34 9.48 5.70
C VAL A 35 3.31 8.47 6.29
N LEU A 36 4.12 8.92 7.26
CA LEU A 36 4.99 8.06 8.05
C LEU A 36 4.33 7.77 9.41
N SER A 37 4.33 6.51 9.82
CA SER A 37 3.61 6.04 11.02
C SER A 37 4.55 5.57 12.12
N ASP A 38 4.38 6.13 13.32
CA ASP A 38 5.10 5.67 14.51
C ASP A 38 4.79 4.19 14.82
N THR A 39 3.57 3.74 14.51
CA THR A 39 3.15 2.35 14.70
C THR A 39 3.98 1.38 13.85
N LEU A 40 4.20 1.70 12.57
CA LEU A 40 5.04 0.88 11.68
C LEU A 40 6.51 0.97 12.06
N TYR A 41 6.97 2.15 12.45
CA TYR A 41 8.34 2.35 12.92
C TYR A 41 8.66 1.49 14.16
N ARG A 42 7.77 1.47 15.16
CA ARG A 42 7.93 0.62 16.35
C ARG A 42 7.88 -0.88 16.06
N LYS A 43 7.23 -1.29 14.97
CA LYS A 43 7.26 -2.67 14.46
C LYS A 43 8.56 -3.02 13.74
N GLY A 44 9.49 -2.08 13.59
CA GLY A 44 10.73 -2.27 12.85
C GLY A 44 10.56 -2.28 11.33
N ILE A 45 9.45 -1.72 10.82
CA ILE A 45 9.21 -1.59 9.38
C ILE A 45 9.86 -0.30 8.89
N TYR A 46 10.73 -0.42 7.88
CA TYR A 46 11.40 0.70 7.23
C TYR A 46 11.23 0.63 5.71
N PRO A 47 10.90 1.73 5.01
CA PRO A 47 10.40 2.99 5.56
C PRO A 47 9.00 2.79 6.20
N PRO A 48 8.66 3.49 7.29
CA PRO A 48 7.40 3.29 8.02
C PRO A 48 6.20 3.97 7.32
N ILE A 49 5.99 3.70 6.03
CA ILE A 49 4.94 4.35 5.22
C ILE A 49 3.58 3.73 5.49
N GLU A 50 2.62 4.56 5.92
CA GLU A 50 1.23 4.16 6.07
C GLU A 50 0.47 4.34 4.77
N VAL A 51 0.16 3.23 4.10
CA VAL A 51 -0.41 3.25 2.75
C VAL A 51 -1.83 3.80 2.70
N LEU A 52 -2.66 3.54 3.72
CA LEU A 52 -4.08 3.93 3.70
C LEU A 52 -4.33 5.45 3.67
N PRO A 53 -3.70 6.27 4.53
CA PRO A 53 -3.83 7.73 4.48
C PRO A 53 -2.93 8.39 3.42
N SER A 54 -2.00 7.64 2.81
CA SER A 54 -1.14 8.14 1.73
C SER A 54 -1.88 8.12 0.39
N LEU A 55 -1.66 9.15 -0.43
CA LEU A 55 -2.32 9.30 -1.73
C LEU A 55 -1.44 10.07 -2.70
N SER A 56 -1.46 9.67 -3.98
CA SER A 56 -1.00 10.48 -5.10
C SER A 56 -2.16 10.70 -6.07
N ARG A 57 -2.61 11.95 -6.24
CA ARG A 57 -3.73 12.29 -7.14
C ARG A 57 -3.37 12.10 -8.62
N LEU A 58 -2.08 12.21 -8.94
CA LEU A 58 -1.54 12.10 -10.29
C LEU A 58 -1.10 10.67 -10.65
N MET A 59 -1.29 9.70 -9.76
CA MET A 59 -0.88 8.30 -9.98
C MET A 59 -1.37 7.77 -11.34
N LYS A 60 -2.65 7.99 -11.65
CA LYS A 60 -3.28 7.54 -12.91
C LYS A 60 -2.55 8.02 -14.17
N ASP A 61 -1.91 9.19 -14.10
CA ASP A 61 -1.23 9.79 -15.24
C ASP A 61 0.20 9.26 -15.39
N GLY A 62 0.73 8.55 -14.38
CA GLY A 62 2.11 8.06 -14.30
C GLY A 62 2.29 6.55 -14.44
N ILE A 63 1.21 5.78 -14.56
CA ILE A 63 1.22 4.31 -14.54
C ILE A 63 0.59 3.70 -15.80
N GLY A 64 0.73 2.38 -15.95
CA GLY A 64 0.17 1.63 -17.08
C GLY A 64 1.15 1.42 -18.23
N GLU A 65 0.61 0.96 -19.36
CA GLU A 65 1.38 0.62 -20.57
C GLU A 65 2.15 1.84 -21.11
N GLY A 66 3.41 1.62 -21.50
CA GLY A 66 4.30 2.69 -21.98
C GLY A 66 4.90 3.59 -20.89
N ARG A 67 4.54 3.38 -19.61
CA ARG A 67 5.10 4.11 -18.45
C ARG A 67 5.75 3.15 -17.44
N THR A 68 4.98 2.16 -17.01
CA THR A 68 5.40 1.12 -16.05
C THR A 68 5.05 -0.24 -16.65
N ARG A 69 3.95 -0.86 -16.21
CA ARG A 69 3.43 -2.13 -16.72
C ARG A 69 1.90 -2.08 -16.77
N GLU A 70 1.29 -2.85 -17.65
CA GLU A 70 -0.15 -2.80 -17.95
C GLU A 70 -1.05 -3.16 -16.74
N ASP A 71 -0.53 -3.91 -15.79
CA ASP A 71 -1.23 -4.39 -14.59
C ASP A 71 -1.14 -3.42 -13.40
N HIS A 72 -0.24 -2.43 -13.46
CA HIS A 72 0.04 -1.53 -12.34
C HIS A 72 -1.22 -0.87 -11.72
N PRO A 73 -2.17 -0.31 -12.49
CA PRO A 73 -3.38 0.29 -11.89
C PRO A 73 -4.19 -0.72 -11.07
N ASN A 74 -4.35 -1.93 -11.60
CA ASN A 74 -5.23 -2.94 -11.04
C ASN A 74 -4.58 -3.61 -9.82
N ILE A 75 -3.30 -3.93 -9.89
CA ILE A 75 -2.57 -4.51 -8.75
C ILE A 75 -2.48 -3.51 -7.60
N ALA A 76 -2.21 -2.23 -7.86
CA ALA A 76 -2.21 -1.22 -6.81
C ALA A 76 -3.59 -1.10 -6.13
N SER A 77 -4.67 -1.11 -6.92
CA SER A 77 -6.03 -1.10 -6.38
C SER A 77 -6.35 -2.35 -5.55
N GLN A 78 -5.93 -3.53 -6.01
CA GLN A 78 -6.13 -4.80 -5.30
C GLN A 78 -5.34 -4.85 -3.99
N LEU A 79 -4.07 -4.44 -4.00
CA LEU A 79 -3.23 -4.42 -2.80
C LEU A 79 -3.77 -3.43 -1.77
N TYR A 80 -4.19 -2.24 -2.20
CA TYR A 80 -4.81 -1.26 -1.31
C TYR A 80 -6.10 -1.80 -0.68
N TYR A 81 -6.98 -2.40 -1.49
CA TYR A 81 -8.21 -3.05 -1.01
C TYR A 81 -7.91 -4.15 0.00
N ALA A 82 -6.98 -5.06 -0.33
CA ALA A 82 -6.62 -6.17 0.53
C ALA A 82 -6.00 -5.72 1.85
N TYR A 83 -5.17 -4.67 1.84
CA TYR A 83 -4.59 -4.11 3.04
C TYR A 83 -5.64 -3.43 3.93
N ALA A 84 -6.63 -2.74 3.34
CA ALA A 84 -7.76 -2.21 4.09
C ALA A 84 -8.60 -3.32 4.74
N GLN A 85 -8.86 -4.42 4.03
CA GLN A 85 -9.52 -5.60 4.62
C GLN A 85 -8.68 -6.22 5.74
N ALA A 86 -7.35 -6.26 5.61
CA ALA A 86 -6.46 -6.73 6.66
C ALA A 86 -6.55 -5.89 7.95
N GLN A 87 -6.66 -4.56 7.84
CA GLN A 87 -6.88 -3.71 9.03
C GLN A 87 -8.24 -3.98 9.68
N ASN A 88 -9.30 -4.21 8.88
CA ASN A 88 -10.61 -4.59 9.42
C ASN A 88 -10.55 -5.94 10.15
N ALA A 89 -9.89 -6.94 9.55
CA ALA A 89 -9.68 -8.25 10.18
C ALA A 89 -8.87 -8.14 11.47
N ARG A 90 -7.83 -7.30 11.51
CA ARG A 90 -7.03 -7.02 12.70
C ARG A 90 -7.85 -6.36 13.81
N ALA A 91 -8.71 -5.39 13.46
CA ALA A 91 -9.61 -4.76 14.41
C ALA A 91 -10.63 -5.76 14.98
N LEU A 92 -11.20 -6.62 14.12
CA LEU A 92 -12.13 -7.66 14.54
C LEU A 92 -11.44 -8.69 15.47
N ALA A 93 -10.24 -9.15 15.11
CA ALA A 93 -9.44 -10.06 15.94
C ALA A 93 -9.16 -9.49 17.33
N GLY A 94 -8.94 -8.17 17.44
CA GLY A 94 -8.77 -7.50 18.74
C GLY A 94 -10.02 -7.54 19.63
N ILE A 95 -11.21 -7.77 19.06
CA ILE A 95 -12.49 -7.82 19.78
C ILE A 95 -12.88 -9.25 20.14
N ILE A 96 -12.83 -10.18 19.17
CA ILE A 96 -13.34 -11.55 19.34
C ILE A 96 -12.23 -12.62 19.50
N GLY A 97 -10.97 -12.25 19.32
CA GLY A 97 -9.84 -13.16 19.25
C GLY A 97 -9.57 -13.67 17.83
N GLU A 98 -8.30 -13.97 17.54
CA GLU A 98 -7.88 -14.44 16.20
C GLU A 98 -8.47 -15.80 15.84
N GLU A 99 -8.66 -16.69 16.82
CA GLU A 99 -9.18 -18.04 16.58
C GLU A 99 -10.60 -18.05 16.03
N GLU A 100 -11.41 -17.07 16.42
CA GLU A 100 -12.81 -16.90 16.02
C GLU A 100 -12.97 -16.25 14.63
N LEU A 101 -11.88 -15.81 14.00
CA LEU A 101 -11.93 -15.24 12.66
C LEU A 101 -12.32 -16.27 11.60
N THR A 102 -13.05 -15.82 10.59
CA THR A 102 -13.35 -16.65 9.42
C THR A 102 -12.05 -17.00 8.66
N PRO A 103 -11.99 -18.11 7.90
CA PRO A 103 -10.81 -18.45 7.10
C PRO A 103 -10.39 -17.32 6.14
N ARG A 104 -11.37 -16.57 5.63
CA ARG A 104 -11.16 -15.39 4.79
C ARG A 104 -10.44 -14.29 5.56
N ASP A 105 -10.92 -13.94 6.75
CA ASP A 105 -10.33 -12.87 7.57
C ASP A 105 -8.93 -13.26 8.06
N LYS A 106 -8.72 -14.55 8.41
CA LYS A 106 -7.38 -15.08 8.72
C LYS A 106 -6.42 -14.91 7.54
N ALA A 107 -6.89 -15.15 6.30
CA ALA A 107 -6.07 -14.93 5.10
C ALA A 107 -5.72 -13.44 4.90
N TYR A 108 -6.67 -12.53 5.14
CA TYR A 108 -6.40 -11.09 5.09
C TYR A 108 -5.46 -10.62 6.20
N LEU A 109 -5.59 -11.14 7.41
CA LEU A 109 -4.70 -10.83 8.53
C LEU A 109 -3.25 -11.21 8.17
N LYS A 110 -3.06 -12.44 7.69
CA LYS A 110 -1.77 -12.92 7.19
C LYS A 110 -1.25 -12.07 6.02
N PHE A 111 -2.11 -11.72 5.06
CA PHE A 111 -1.74 -10.83 3.97
C PHE A 111 -1.23 -9.48 4.49
N GLY A 112 -1.90 -8.88 5.48
CA GLY A 112 -1.50 -7.59 6.04
C GLY A 112 -0.12 -7.61 6.70
N GLU A 113 0.19 -8.68 7.44
CA GLU A 113 1.52 -8.87 8.05
C GLU A 113 2.61 -9.03 7.00
N GLU A 114 2.37 -9.87 5.98
CA GLU A 114 3.31 -10.11 4.90
C GLU A 114 3.48 -8.86 4.02
N PHE A 115 2.42 -8.08 3.81
CA PHE A 115 2.45 -6.81 3.11
C PHE A 115 3.34 -5.79 3.84
N GLU A 116 3.15 -5.62 5.16
CA GLU A 116 4.02 -4.77 5.99
C GLU A 116 5.49 -5.24 5.90
N ARG A 117 5.74 -6.55 6.01
CA ARG A 117 7.09 -7.12 6.09
C ARG A 117 7.85 -7.28 4.78
N LYS A 118 7.16 -7.45 3.65
CA LYS A 118 7.80 -7.74 2.35
C LYS A 118 7.60 -6.65 1.32
N PHE A 119 6.45 -5.97 1.35
CA PHE A 119 6.15 -4.91 0.40
C PHE A 119 6.64 -3.57 0.93
N VAL A 120 6.16 -3.17 2.11
CA VAL A 120 6.50 -1.88 2.71
C VAL A 120 7.93 -1.90 3.24
N ASN A 121 8.31 -2.95 3.95
CA ASN A 121 9.67 -3.08 4.47
C ASN A 121 10.69 -3.31 3.34
N GLN A 122 11.63 -2.39 3.22
CA GLN A 122 12.69 -2.33 2.24
C GLN A 122 13.95 -1.81 2.93
N GLY A 123 15.12 -2.37 2.62
CA GLY A 123 16.37 -1.88 3.18
C GLY A 123 16.63 -0.40 2.89
N PHE A 124 17.36 0.30 3.77
CA PHE A 124 17.70 1.72 3.58
C PHE A 124 18.42 1.98 2.26
N ASP A 125 19.35 1.08 1.90
CA ASP A 125 20.12 1.12 0.65
C ASP A 125 19.57 0.16 -0.41
N GLU A 126 18.41 -0.45 -0.18
CA GLU A 126 17.78 -1.34 -1.17
C GLU A 126 17.02 -0.49 -2.19
N GLU A 127 17.34 -0.66 -3.47
CA GLU A 127 16.60 -0.05 -4.57
C GLU A 127 15.79 -1.13 -5.31
N ARG A 128 14.48 -0.92 -5.41
CA ARG A 128 13.58 -1.80 -6.19
C ARG A 128 13.18 -1.11 -7.48
N SER A 129 13.34 -1.81 -8.59
CA SER A 129 12.67 -1.45 -9.84
C SER A 129 11.14 -1.55 -9.69
N ILE A 130 10.41 -0.89 -10.59
CA ILE A 130 8.95 -0.99 -10.57
C ILE A 130 8.50 -2.43 -10.86
N GLU A 131 9.20 -3.15 -11.73
CA GLU A 131 8.91 -4.54 -12.08
C GLU A 131 9.05 -5.46 -10.87
N GLN A 132 10.11 -5.29 -10.06
CA GLN A 132 10.29 -6.02 -8.81
C GLN A 132 9.18 -5.71 -7.82
N THR A 133 8.82 -4.43 -7.66
CA THR A 133 7.73 -4.02 -6.77
C THR A 133 6.41 -4.67 -7.16
N LEU A 134 6.06 -4.67 -8.45
CA LEU A 134 4.84 -5.30 -8.95
C LEU A 134 4.87 -6.82 -8.78
N GLU A 135 6.03 -7.46 -8.95
CA GLU A 135 6.20 -8.89 -8.72
C GLU A 135 5.98 -9.28 -7.25
N ILE A 136 6.57 -8.53 -6.30
CA ILE A 136 6.31 -8.73 -4.86
C ILE A 136 4.82 -8.60 -4.56
N GLY A 137 4.15 -7.61 -5.17
CA GLY A 137 2.71 -7.45 -5.06
C GLY A 137 1.94 -8.71 -5.50
N TRP A 138 2.27 -9.28 -6.66
CA TRP A 138 1.64 -10.52 -7.14
C TRP A 138 1.92 -11.72 -6.23
N GLN A 139 3.15 -11.86 -5.73
CA GLN A 139 3.50 -12.93 -4.79
C GLN A 139 2.69 -12.82 -3.49
N LEU A 140 2.41 -11.61 -3.01
CA LEU A 140 1.57 -11.40 -1.83
C LEU A 140 0.11 -11.74 -2.09
N LEU A 141 -0.42 -11.43 -3.28
CA LEU A 141 -1.79 -11.78 -3.64
C LEU A 141 -2.06 -13.30 -3.65
N LYS A 142 -1.03 -14.14 -3.76
CA LYS A 142 -1.15 -15.61 -3.63
C LYS A 142 -1.62 -16.07 -2.24
N ILE A 143 -1.47 -15.23 -1.21
CA ILE A 143 -1.96 -15.53 0.14
C ILE A 143 -3.49 -15.56 0.16
N LEU A 144 -4.13 -14.77 -0.70
CA LEU A 144 -5.58 -14.62 -0.75
C LEU A 144 -6.20 -15.65 -1.70
N PRO A 145 -7.40 -16.16 -1.40
CA PRO A 145 -8.17 -16.95 -2.36
C PRO A 145 -8.43 -16.14 -3.65
N GLN A 146 -8.40 -16.80 -4.81
CA GLN A 146 -8.64 -16.12 -6.10
C GLN A 146 -10.01 -15.41 -6.16
N ALA A 147 -11.00 -15.90 -5.41
CA ALA A 147 -12.31 -15.26 -5.30
C ALA A 147 -12.26 -13.85 -4.69
N GLU A 148 -11.23 -13.53 -3.90
CA GLU A 148 -11.03 -12.22 -3.28
C GLU A 148 -10.28 -11.23 -4.20
N LEU A 149 -9.77 -11.70 -5.35
CA LEU A 149 -9.03 -10.88 -6.32
C LEU A 149 -9.99 -10.15 -7.26
N ILE A 150 -10.79 -9.23 -6.71
CA ILE A 150 -11.90 -8.56 -7.41
C ILE A 150 -11.50 -7.29 -8.19
N ARG A 151 -10.29 -6.75 -7.98
CA ARG A 151 -9.78 -5.52 -8.61
C ARG A 151 -8.76 -5.78 -9.72
N VAL A 152 -8.42 -7.05 -9.97
CA VAL A 152 -7.56 -7.49 -11.08
C VAL A 152 -8.35 -8.31 -12.09
N THR A 153 -7.96 -8.27 -13.36
CA THR A 153 -8.65 -9.02 -14.41
C THR A 153 -8.23 -10.50 -14.40
N ARG A 154 -9.08 -11.37 -14.95
CA ARG A 154 -8.76 -12.81 -15.09
C ARG A 154 -7.49 -13.04 -15.92
N ASP A 155 -7.31 -12.27 -16.99
CA ASP A 155 -6.12 -12.36 -17.85
C ASP A 155 -4.85 -11.99 -17.09
N GLN A 156 -4.92 -10.95 -16.24
CA GLN A 156 -3.81 -10.58 -15.35
C GLN A 156 -3.50 -11.68 -14.35
N ILE A 157 -4.52 -12.26 -13.71
CA ILE A 157 -4.34 -13.40 -12.80
C ILE A 157 -3.63 -14.56 -13.52
N GLN A 158 -4.08 -14.95 -14.71
CA GLN A 158 -3.46 -16.05 -15.47
C GLN A 158 -2.03 -15.74 -15.89
N LYS A 159 -1.75 -14.47 -16.23
CA LYS A 159 -0.43 -14.04 -16.71
C LYS A 159 0.61 -13.95 -15.59
N TYR A 160 0.23 -13.40 -14.44
CA TYR A 160 1.15 -13.00 -13.38
C TYR A 160 1.05 -13.84 -12.09
N LEU A 161 -0.09 -14.46 -11.79
CA LEU A 161 -0.29 -15.28 -10.59
C LEU A 161 0.09 -16.76 -10.85
N LYS A 162 1.24 -16.99 -11.49
CA LYS A 162 1.76 -18.34 -11.77
C LYS A 162 2.34 -19.01 -10.52
#